data_AF-A0A258ZJC6-F1
#
_entry.id   AF-A0A258ZJC6-F1
#
_cell.length_a   1.000
_cell.length_b   1.000
_cell.length_c   1.000
_cell.angle_alpha   90.00
_cell.angle_beta   90.00
_cell.angle_gamma   90.00
#
_symmetry.space_group_name_H-M   'P 1'
#
loop_
_entity.id
_entity.type
_entity.pdbx_description
1 polymer ?
#
loop_
_entity_poly.entity_id
_entity_poly.type
_entity_poly.pdbx_seq_one_letter_code
_entity_poly.pdbx_strand_id
1 'polypeptide(L)'
;MNFTPDVIHWFAGLIVLAEALNKLERTDPCARGLSIHQRVVDGLKATAWLLLAAGAGGAVATPILGWLGINNLNFPLMRPGPPTFESTAVLLGFAVLIIRTRVKEG
;
A
#
# COMPACT_ATOMS: atom_id res chain seq x y z
N MET A 1 -11.18 13.83 14.78
CA MET A 1 -10.63 13.64 13.41
C MET A 1 -10.29 15.02 12.90
N ASN A 2 -9.02 15.36 12.76
CA ASN A 2 -8.66 16.58 12.03
C ASN A 2 -8.99 16.26 10.58
N PHE A 3 -10.07 16.84 10.07
CA PHE A 3 -10.84 16.25 8.96
C PHE A 3 -10.04 16.09 7.65
N THR A 4 -8.93 16.80 7.49
CA THR A 4 -8.23 16.88 6.20
C THR A 4 -7.09 15.84 6.05
N PRO A 5 -6.10 15.74 6.98
CA PRO A 5 -4.98 14.83 6.79
C PRO A 5 -5.37 13.35 6.93
N ASP A 6 -6.26 13.04 7.89
CA ASP A 6 -6.72 11.67 8.16
C ASP A 6 -7.45 11.09 6.93
N VAL A 7 -8.31 11.91 6.32
CA VAL A 7 -9.09 11.52 5.14
C VAL A 7 -8.20 11.36 3.91
N ILE A 8 -7.28 12.30 3.67
CA ILE A 8 -6.33 12.20 2.56
C ILE A 8 -5.46 10.95 2.68
N HIS A 9 -4.93 10.69 3.87
CA HIS A 9 -4.10 9.51 4.13
C HIS A 9 -4.89 8.22 3.87
N TRP A 10 -6.14 8.16 4.32
CA TRP A 10 -6.99 6.99 4.13
C TRP A 10 -7.33 6.73 2.66
N PHE A 11 -7.73 7.76 1.90
CA PHE A 11 -8.01 7.62 0.47
C PHE A 11 -6.76 7.28 -0.35
N ALA A 12 -5.62 7.91 -0.05
CA ALA A 12 -4.34 7.56 -0.68
C ALA A 12 -4.01 6.08 -0.40
N GLY A 13 -4.23 5.61 0.83
CA GLY A 13 -4.11 4.21 1.21
C GLY A 13 -4.99 3.28 0.38
N LEU A 14 -6.26 3.61 0.19
CA LEU A 14 -7.17 2.80 -0.63
C LEU A 14 -6.69 2.66 -2.08
N ILE A 15 -6.26 3.76 -2.70
CA ILE A 15 -5.76 3.77 -4.08
C ILE A 15 -4.50 2.91 -4.21
N VAL A 16 -3.53 3.13 -3.31
CA VAL A 16 -2.25 2.41 -3.34
C VAL A 16 -2.47 0.93 -3.05
N LEU A 17 -3.31 0.59 -2.07
CA LEU A 17 -3.63 -0.79 -1.72
C LEU A 17 -4.29 -1.52 -2.90
N ALA A 18 -5.31 -0.91 -3.51
CA ALA A 18 -6.02 -1.50 -4.65
C ALA A 18 -5.05 -1.78 -5.82
N GLU A 19 -4.22 -0.81 -6.19
CA GLU A 19 -3.25 -1.00 -7.25
C GLU A 19 -2.19 -2.04 -6.91
N ALA A 20 -1.67 -2.01 -5.67
CA ALA A 20 -0.62 -2.91 -5.23
C ALA A 20 -1.08 -4.37 -5.24
N LEU A 21 -2.29 -4.65 -4.75
CA LEU A 21 -2.88 -6.00 -4.82
C LEU A 21 -3.08 -6.44 -6.27
N ASN A 22 -3.62 -5.57 -7.12
CA ASN A 22 -3.84 -5.82 -8.55
C ASN A 22 -2.52 -6.03 -9.33
N LYS A 23 -1.40 -5.46 -8.88
CA LYS A 23 -0.08 -5.71 -9.50
C LYS A 23 0.60 -6.94 -8.92
N LEU A 24 0.41 -7.21 -7.62
CA LEU A 24 0.93 -8.40 -6.96
C LEU A 24 0.31 -9.69 -7.53
N GLU A 25 -0.99 -9.69 -7.78
CA GLU A 25 -1.71 -10.81 -8.43
C GLU A 25 -1.12 -11.16 -9.81
N ARG A 26 -0.55 -10.18 -10.52
CA ARG A 26 0.05 -10.36 -11.85
C ARG A 26 1.52 -10.77 -11.83
N THR A 27 2.13 -10.89 -10.65
CA THR A 27 3.52 -11.37 -10.55
C THR A 27 3.54 -12.89 -10.41
N ASP A 28 4.48 -13.54 -11.10
CA ASP A 28 4.71 -14.98 -11.00
C ASP A 28 6.22 -15.26 -11.05
N PRO A 29 6.94 -14.96 -9.95
CA PRO A 29 8.36 -15.19 -9.88
C PRO A 29 8.70 -16.69 -9.92
N CYS A 30 7.72 -17.57 -9.78
CA CYS A 30 7.88 -19.02 -9.82
C CYS A 30 7.57 -19.62 -11.20
N ALA A 31 7.22 -18.80 -12.20
CA ALA A 31 6.94 -19.26 -13.55
C ALA A 31 8.09 -20.11 -14.14
N ARG A 32 7.71 -21.14 -14.89
CA ARG A 32 8.63 -21.99 -15.65
C ARG A 32 9.16 -21.23 -16.86
N GLY A 33 10.40 -21.49 -17.25
CA GLY A 33 11.01 -20.90 -18.44
C GLY A 33 11.63 -19.51 -18.25
N LEU A 34 11.57 -18.92 -17.05
CA LEU A 34 12.28 -17.68 -16.74
C LEU A 34 13.79 -17.93 -16.55
N SER A 35 14.61 -17.07 -17.16
CA SER A 35 16.04 -16.96 -16.81
C SER A 35 16.22 -16.48 -15.37
N ILE A 36 17.40 -16.70 -14.79
CA ILE A 36 17.73 -16.28 -13.42
C ILE A 36 17.50 -14.77 -13.25
N HIS A 37 17.98 -13.97 -14.19
CA HIS A 37 17.81 -12.51 -14.15
C HIS A 37 16.32 -12.12 -14.15
N GLN A 38 15.50 -12.70 -15.04
CA GLN A 38 14.06 -12.41 -15.09
C GLN A 38 13.36 -12.80 -13.79
N ARG A 39 13.75 -13.92 -13.18
CA ARG A 39 13.22 -14.39 -11.90
C ARG A 39 13.51 -13.41 -10.78
N VAL A 40 14.74 -12.91 -10.70
CA VAL A 40 15.12 -11.89 -9.71
C VAL A 40 14.33 -10.60 -9.93
N VAL A 41 14.22 -10.14 -11.16
CA VAL A 41 13.46 -8.92 -11.50
C VAL A 41 11.99 -9.06 -11.10
N ASP A 42 11.35 -10.18 -11.40
CA ASP A 42 9.93 -10.39 -11.06
C ASP A 42 9.74 -10.57 -9.55
N GLY A 43 10.67 -11.24 -8.87
CA GLY A 43 10.65 -11.35 -7.40
C GLY A 43 10.82 -10.00 -6.70
N LEU A 44 11.70 -9.13 -7.20
CA LEU A 44 11.84 -7.77 -6.67
C LEU A 44 10.58 -6.94 -6.90
N LYS A 45 9.95 -7.07 -8.06
CA LYS A 45 8.66 -6.43 -8.35
C LYS A 45 7.57 -6.90 -7.37
N ALA A 46 7.44 -8.22 -7.19
CA ALA A 46 6.47 -8.79 -6.26
C ALA A 46 6.71 -8.30 -4.83
N THR A 47 7.96 -8.28 -4.38
CA THR A 47 8.35 -7.79 -3.05
C THR A 47 7.99 -6.31 -2.89
N ALA A 48 8.27 -5.47 -3.87
CA ALA A 48 7.93 -4.05 -3.83
C ALA A 48 6.41 -3.83 -3.71
N TRP A 49 5.60 -4.53 -4.51
CA TRP A 49 4.15 -4.44 -4.42
C TRP A 49 3.60 -4.99 -3.11
N LEU A 50 4.18 -6.07 -2.58
CA LEU A 50 3.82 -6.62 -1.28
C LEU A 50 4.07 -5.61 -0.15
N LEU A 51 5.23 -4.96 -0.15
CA LEU A 51 5.57 -3.93 0.85
C LEU A 51 4.64 -2.71 0.75
N LEU A 52 4.31 -2.27 -0.47
CA LEU A 52 3.33 -1.20 -0.69
C LEU A 52 1.93 -1.60 -0.20
N ALA A 53 1.49 -2.83 -0.49
CA ALA A 53 0.21 -3.35 -0.02
C ALA A 53 0.16 -3.43 1.52
N ALA A 54 1.25 -3.86 2.16
CA ALA A 54 1.33 -3.92 3.63
C ALA A 54 1.23 -2.51 4.26
N GLY A 55 1.98 -1.54 3.74
CA GLY A 55 1.96 -0.15 4.22
C GLY A 55 0.60 0.52 4.00
N ALA A 56 0.05 0.43 2.79
CA ALA A 56 -1.26 0.98 2.45
C ALA A 56 -2.40 0.25 3.18
N GLY A 57 -2.26 -1.05 3.40
CA GLY A 57 -3.16 -1.86 4.22
C GLY A 57 -3.25 -1.35 5.65
N GLY A 58 -2.11 -0.99 6.26
CA GLY A 58 -2.08 -0.33 7.57
C GLY A 58 -2.85 0.99 7.60
N ALA A 59 -2.66 1.83 6.58
CA ALA A 59 -3.38 3.11 6.43
C ALA A 59 -4.90 2.93 6.32
N VAL A 60 -5.37 1.88 5.65
CA VAL A 60 -6.79 1.56 5.49
C VAL A 60 -7.37 0.88 6.73
N ALA A 61 -6.66 -0.08 7.31
CA ALA A 61 -7.14 -0.89 8.44
C ALA A 61 -7.18 -0.11 9.75
N THR A 62 -6.22 0.79 10.00
CA THR A 62 -6.11 1.57 11.24
C THR A 62 -7.41 2.29 11.64
N PRO A 63 -8.04 3.12 10.80
CA PRO A 63 -9.29 3.79 11.17
C PRO A 63 -10.46 2.81 11.34
N ILE A 64 -10.48 1.69 10.61
CA ILE A 64 -11.51 0.65 10.74
C ILE A 64 -11.39 -0.03 12.11
N LEU A 65 -10.17 -0.42 12.48
CA LEU A 65 -9.87 -1.03 13.78
C LEU A 65 -10.18 -0.07 14.93
N GLY A 66 -9.83 1.22 14.80
CA GLY A 66 -10.18 2.26 15.76
C GLY A 66 -11.69 2.42 15.92
N TRP A 67 -12.45 2.42 14.82
CA TRP A 67 -13.91 2.45 14.83
C TRP A 67 -14.53 1.21 15.51
N LEU A 68 -13.91 0.05 15.35
CA LEU A 68 -14.30 -1.20 16.04
C LEU A 68 -13.83 -1.26 17.50
N GLY A 69 -13.16 -0.22 18.03
CA GLY A 69 -12.64 -0.16 19.39
C GLY A 69 -11.35 -0.97 19.62
N ILE A 70 -10.73 -1.50 18.56
CA ILE A 70 -9.50 -2.28 18.60
C ILE A 70 -8.31 -1.32 18.56
N ASN A 71 -7.98 -0.77 19.74
CA ASN A 71 -6.97 0.29 19.86
C ASN A 71 -5.58 -0.20 20.29
N ASN A 72 -5.46 -1.45 20.76
CA ASN A 72 -4.19 -2.03 21.22
C ASN A 72 -4.04 -3.44 20.65
N LEU A 73 -3.30 -3.54 19.54
CA LEU A 73 -2.75 -4.81 19.11
C LEU A 73 -1.46 -5.07 19.90
N ASN A 74 -1.26 -6.29 20.40
CA ASN A 74 -0.03 -6.71 21.07
C ASN A 74 1.20 -6.80 20.13
N PHE A 75 1.10 -6.22 18.92
CA PHE A 75 2.15 -6.16 17.93
C PHE A 75 2.71 -4.73 17.91
N PRO A 76 3.89 -4.48 18.50
CA PRO A 76 4.46 -3.13 18.63
C PRO A 76 4.65 -2.42 17.29
N LEU A 77 4.93 -3.19 16.23
CA LEU A 77 5.10 -2.70 14.85
C LEU A 77 3.77 -2.31 14.16
N MET A 78 2.64 -2.70 14.73
CA MET A 78 1.32 -2.53 14.14
C MET A 78 0.40 -1.67 15.02
N ARG A 79 0.99 -0.93 15.97
CA ARG A 79 0.22 -0.06 16.86
C ARG A 79 -0.45 1.04 16.04
N PRO A 80 -1.79 1.11 16.03
CA PRO A 80 -2.50 2.15 15.30
C PRO A 80 -2.12 3.52 15.89
N GLY A 81 -1.56 4.39 15.06
CA GLY A 81 -1.20 5.76 15.42
C GLY A 81 -1.83 6.76 14.47
N PRO A 82 -1.90 8.05 14.84
CA PRO A 82 -2.36 9.09 13.92
C PRO A 82 -1.42 9.19 12.71
N PRO A 83 -1.94 9.45 11.50
CA PRO A 83 -1.10 9.62 10.32
C PRO A 83 -0.19 10.84 10.48
N THR A 84 1.09 10.65 10.16
CA THR A 84 2.08 11.73 10.15
C THR A 84 2.09 12.43 8.79
N PHE A 85 2.63 13.66 8.74
CA PHE A 85 2.78 14.37 7.47
C PHE A 85 3.66 13.58 6.48
N GLU A 86 4.78 13.03 6.95
CA GLU A 86 5.70 12.22 6.15
C GLU A 86 5.00 11.01 5.51
N SER A 87 4.32 10.19 6.33
CA SER A 87 3.62 9.00 5.85
C SER A 87 2.49 9.36 4.87
N THR A 88 1.78 10.46 5.14
CA THR A 88 0.73 10.98 4.24
C THR A 88 1.32 11.46 2.92
N ALA A 89 2.42 12.20 2.93
CA ALA A 89 3.07 12.70 1.72
C ALA A 89 3.62 11.55 0.85
N VAL A 90 4.25 10.55 1.47
CA VAL A 90 4.74 9.35 0.75
C VAL A 90 3.59 8.59 0.11
N LEU A 91 2.54 8.29 0.88
CA LEU A 91 1.41 7.50 0.41
C LEU A 91 0.61 8.24 -0.67
N LEU A 92 0.40 9.55 -0.49
CA LEU A 92 -0.23 10.42 -1.48
C LEU A 92 0.60 10.50 -2.76
N GLY A 93 1.93 10.61 -2.66
CA GLY A 93 2.84 10.60 -3.81
C GLY A 93 2.68 9.33 -4.65
N PHE A 94 2.63 8.15 -4.01
CA PHE A 94 2.34 6.90 -4.71
C PHE A 94 0.95 6.90 -5.35
N ALA A 95 -0.09 7.34 -4.63
CA ALA A 95 -1.44 7.43 -5.19
C ALA A 95 -1.49 8.31 -6.44
N VAL A 96 -0.82 9.46 -6.43
CA VAL A 96 -0.71 10.36 -7.60
C VAL A 96 0.02 9.68 -8.76
N LEU A 97 1.13 8.98 -8.51
CA LEU A 97 1.85 8.25 -9.56
C LEU A 97 0.98 7.15 -10.18
N ILE A 98 0.20 6.42 -9.38
CA ILE A 98 -0.74 5.40 -9.84
C ILE A 98 -1.82 6.03 -10.72
N ILE A 99 -2.49 7.08 -10.23
CA ILE A 99 -3.51 7.80 -11.00
C ILE A 99 -2.92 8.29 -12.32
N ARG A 100 -1.73 8.90 -12.29
CA ARG A 100 -1.02 9.34 -13.49
C ARG A 100 -0.82 8.20 -14.49
N THR A 101 -0.42 7.01 -14.03
CA THR A 101 -0.26 5.87 -14.95
C THR A 101 -1.58 5.45 -15.58
N ARG A 102 -2.68 5.44 -14.82
CA ARG A 102 -4.02 5.12 -15.34
C ARG A 102 -4.51 6.17 -16.34
N VAL A 103 -4.29 7.45 -16.08
CA VAL A 103 -4.64 8.54 -17.01
C VAL A 103 -3.80 8.46 -18.30
N LYS A 104 -2.54 8.02 -18.22
CA LYS A 104 -1.69 7.84 -19.41
C LYS A 104 -2.10 6.62 -20.26
N GLU A 105 -2.59 5.56 -19.63
CA GLU A 105 -2.97 4.30 -20.27
C GLU A 105 -4.40 4.27 -20.83
N GLY A 106 -5.26 5.21 -20.39
CA GLY A 106 -6.67 5.34 -20.78
C GLY A 106 -6.93 6.35 -21.90
#